data_AF-A0A1G4XGG8-F1
#
_entry.id   AF-A0A1G4XGG8-F1
#
_cell.length_a   1.000
_cell.length_b   1.000
_cell.length_c   1.000
_cell.angle_alpha   90.00
_cell.angle_beta   90.00
_cell.angle_gamma   90.00
#
_symmetry.space_group_name_H-M   'P 1'
#
loop_
_entity.id
_entity.type
_entity.pdbx_description
1 polymer ?
#
loop_
_entity_poly.entity_id
_entity_poly.type
_entity_poly.pdbx_seq_one_letter_code
_entity_poly.pdbx_strand_id
1 'polypeptide(L)'
;MAVVVDTGAAAPFAVFVSEAVAKRHSLALSEEIVPADSIAVGPRRQGYRTAKLARFELGLVTLGATDIAVVPMIDRMAVGRRVDAIVGYHFLRERRFAIDHRARTIDLAAPAGPDAEAIRFMLAAKKPLILVEAMVNGAGPFTLEIDTGASGTMLSRAAAARAQVAATGAGVQSGAGGLVQVDVGAASVELGGVRRALKFVSISDAMDSIGTAAGTSIDGILGTDFFSCCRLIVDYPNQRLWLTQGD
;
A
#
# COMPACT_ATOMS: atom_id res chain seq x y z
N MET A 1 16.58 9.01 8.02
CA MET A 1 15.37 9.30 7.22
C MET A 1 14.22 8.46 7.73
N ALA A 2 12.99 8.95 7.70
CA ALA A 2 11.79 8.17 7.95
C ALA A 2 11.31 7.54 6.64
N VAL A 3 11.13 6.22 6.63
CA VAL A 3 10.75 5.45 5.44
C VAL A 3 9.40 4.79 5.68
N VAL A 4 8.52 4.86 4.67
CA VAL A 4 7.28 4.07 4.61
C VAL A 4 7.52 2.89 3.68
N VAL A 5 7.13 1.68 4.11
CA VAL A 5 7.02 0.52 3.23
C VAL A 5 5.59 0.51 2.70
N ASP A 6 5.46 0.59 1.38
CA ASP A 6 4.18 0.78 0.69
C ASP A 6 4.03 -0.28 -0.40
N THR A 7 3.24 -1.31 -0.13
CA THR A 7 2.96 -2.38 -1.10
C THR A 7 2.08 -1.91 -2.27
N GLY A 8 1.38 -0.77 -2.14
CA GLY A 8 0.64 -0.11 -3.22
C GLY A 8 1.52 0.74 -4.15
N ALA A 9 2.74 1.10 -3.72
CA ALA A 9 3.69 1.84 -4.56
C ALA A 9 4.32 0.94 -5.65
N ALA A 10 3.70 0.94 -6.83
CA ALA A 10 4.05 0.01 -7.93
C ALA A 10 4.76 0.65 -9.15
N ALA A 11 5.08 1.95 -9.11
CA ALA A 11 5.81 2.62 -10.19
C ALA A 11 7.27 2.09 -10.28
N PRO A 12 7.97 2.22 -11.44
CA PRO A 12 9.22 1.52 -11.73
C PRO A 12 10.47 2.07 -11.03
N PHE A 13 10.37 2.35 -9.73
CA PHE A 13 11.44 2.86 -8.89
C PHE A 13 11.48 2.05 -7.59
N ALA A 14 12.68 1.63 -7.19
CA ALA A 14 12.86 0.98 -5.90
C ALA A 14 12.60 1.96 -4.74
N VAL A 15 12.99 3.22 -4.91
CA VAL A 15 12.89 4.24 -3.87
C VAL A 15 12.23 5.50 -4.45
N PHE A 16 11.26 6.02 -3.70
CA PHE A 16 10.67 7.32 -3.90
C PHE A 16 11.13 8.24 -2.76
N VAL A 17 11.59 9.44 -3.05
CA VAL A 17 12.07 10.39 -2.04
C VAL A 17 11.29 11.69 -2.10
N SER A 18 11.20 12.37 -0.96
CA SER A 18 10.61 13.70 -0.87
C SER A 18 11.49 14.75 -1.57
N GLU A 19 10.90 15.88 -1.99
CA GLU A 19 11.67 17.01 -2.53
C GLU A 19 12.60 17.60 -1.47
N ALA A 20 12.20 17.59 -0.19
CA ALA A 20 13.07 18.05 0.89
C ALA A 20 14.34 17.19 1.01
N VAL A 21 14.25 15.87 0.84
CA VAL A 21 15.41 14.98 0.77
C VAL A 21 16.25 15.30 -0.46
N ALA A 22 15.64 15.39 -1.64
CA ALA A 22 16.37 15.66 -2.87
C ALA A 22 17.14 16.97 -2.81
N LYS A 23 16.53 18.04 -2.26
CA LYS A 23 17.17 19.33 -2.05
C LYS A 23 18.33 19.26 -1.05
N ARG A 24 18.13 18.57 0.08
CA ARG A 24 19.14 18.38 1.13
C ARG A 24 20.39 17.66 0.62
N HIS A 25 20.24 16.78 -0.35
CA HIS A 25 21.34 16.05 -0.99
C HIS A 25 21.78 16.65 -2.33
N SER A 26 21.26 17.83 -2.69
CA SER A 26 21.58 18.53 -3.95
C SER A 26 21.47 17.63 -5.19
N LEU A 27 20.43 16.79 -5.22
CA LEU A 27 20.21 15.87 -6.34
C LEU A 27 19.87 16.65 -7.61
N ALA A 28 20.52 16.30 -8.72
CA ALA A 28 20.15 16.80 -10.04
C ALA A 28 18.83 16.13 -10.47
N LEU A 29 17.80 16.96 -10.69
CA LEU A 29 16.45 16.50 -11.02
C LEU A 29 16.20 16.61 -12.53
N SER A 30 15.49 15.65 -13.10
CA SER A 30 14.90 15.77 -14.43
C SER A 30 13.77 16.81 -14.47
N GLU A 31 13.24 17.05 -15.68
CA GLU A 31 11.91 17.63 -15.83
C GLU A 31 10.83 16.75 -15.18
N GLU A 32 9.68 17.35 -14.87
CA GLU A 32 8.56 16.64 -14.28
C GLU A 32 7.91 15.71 -15.31
N ILE A 33 7.64 14.47 -14.87
CA ILE A 33 6.95 13.44 -15.63
C ILE A 33 5.60 13.19 -14.95
N VAL A 34 4.53 13.30 -15.71
CA VAL A 34 3.17 12.95 -15.26
C VAL A 34 2.73 11.68 -15.99
N PRO A 35 2.59 10.54 -15.30
CA PRO A 35 2.14 9.29 -15.90
C PRO A 35 0.77 9.41 -16.58
N ALA A 36 0.54 8.60 -17.61
CA ALA A 36 -0.75 8.55 -18.28
C ALA A 36 -1.85 7.95 -17.38
N ASP A 37 -1.50 6.91 -16.63
CA ASP A 37 -2.34 6.18 -15.69
C ASP A 37 -1.86 6.36 -14.23
N SER A 38 -2.75 6.13 -13.26
CA SER A 38 -2.46 6.29 -11.85
C SER A 38 -3.25 5.28 -11.03
N ILE A 39 -2.59 4.70 -10.04
CA ILE A 39 -3.19 3.87 -8.98
C ILE A 39 -3.36 4.64 -7.67
N ALA A 40 -3.02 5.94 -7.67
CA ALA A 40 -3.20 6.79 -6.50
C ALA A 40 -4.69 7.09 -6.26
N VAL A 41 -5.14 6.95 -5.02
CA VAL A 41 -6.45 7.44 -4.57
C VAL A 41 -6.48 8.97 -4.68
N GLY A 42 -7.41 9.51 -5.47
CA GLY A 42 -7.58 10.96 -5.65
C GLY A 42 -7.79 11.38 -7.11
N PRO A 43 -8.25 12.62 -7.34
CA PRO A 43 -8.59 13.09 -8.69
C PRO A 43 -7.37 13.45 -9.55
N ARG A 44 -6.19 13.63 -8.94
CA ARG A 44 -4.97 14.04 -9.67
C ARG A 44 -4.07 12.85 -9.93
N ARG A 45 -3.40 12.89 -11.08
CA ARG A 45 -2.24 12.03 -11.36
C ARG A 45 -1.02 12.62 -10.66
N GLN A 46 -0.24 11.76 -10.03
CA GLN A 46 0.95 12.20 -9.30
C GLN A 46 2.13 12.33 -10.27
N GLY A 47 2.62 13.56 -10.45
CA GLY A 47 3.89 13.82 -11.13
C GLY A 47 5.09 13.43 -10.27
N TYR A 48 6.19 13.10 -10.93
CA TYR A 48 7.49 12.89 -10.28
C TYR A 48 8.62 13.42 -11.16
N ARG A 49 9.76 13.72 -10.54
CA ARG A 49 11.04 13.92 -11.24
C ARG A 49 11.93 12.72 -11.00
N THR A 50 12.91 12.47 -11.86
CA THR A 50 13.91 11.44 -11.61
C THR A 50 15.21 12.06 -11.13
N ALA A 51 15.98 11.29 -10.36
CA ALA A 51 17.33 11.62 -9.96
C ALA A 51 18.17 10.34 -9.84
N LYS A 52 19.50 10.48 -9.83
CA LYS A 52 20.41 9.38 -9.49
C LYS A 52 20.82 9.48 -8.03
N LEU A 53 20.71 8.35 -7.33
CA LEU A 53 21.23 8.19 -5.98
C LEU A 53 22.42 7.24 -6.02
N ALA A 54 23.55 7.64 -5.44
CA ALA A 54 24.77 6.82 -5.45
C ALA A 54 24.66 5.54 -4.61
N ARG A 55 23.90 5.62 -3.52
CA ARG A 55 23.69 4.51 -2.58
C ARG A 55 22.42 4.75 -1.77
N PHE A 56 21.64 3.70 -1.55
CA PHE A 56 20.52 3.68 -0.63
C PHE A 56 20.66 2.51 0.34
N GLU A 57 20.40 2.76 1.62
CA GLU A 57 20.46 1.73 2.66
C GLU A 57 19.19 1.72 3.47
N LEU A 58 18.64 0.52 3.67
CA LEU A 58 17.53 0.28 4.57
C LEU A 58 17.80 -1.02 5.33
N GLY A 59 18.12 -0.91 6.61
CA GLY A 59 18.57 -2.05 7.40
C GLY A 59 19.84 -2.68 6.81
N LEU A 60 19.79 -3.99 6.55
CA LEU A 60 20.89 -4.73 5.93
C LEU A 60 20.90 -4.68 4.40
N VAL A 61 19.89 -4.07 3.78
CA VAL A 61 19.78 -4.00 2.32
C VAL A 61 20.46 -2.73 1.82
N THR A 62 21.46 -2.91 0.94
CA THR A 62 22.13 -1.82 0.23
C THR A 62 21.80 -1.88 -1.25
N LEU A 63 21.32 -0.77 -1.80
CA LEU A 63 21.30 -0.53 -3.24
C LEU A 63 22.48 0.35 -3.60
N GLY A 64 23.21 -0.02 -4.66
CA GLY A 64 24.23 0.83 -5.27
C GLY A 64 23.62 2.00 -6.04
N ALA A 65 24.33 2.48 -7.05
CA ALA A 65 23.84 3.57 -7.89
C ALA A 65 22.50 3.18 -8.56
N THR A 66 21.44 3.95 -8.30
CA THR A 66 20.10 3.67 -8.80
C THR A 66 19.38 4.95 -9.20
N ASP A 67 18.49 4.85 -10.19
CA ASP A 67 17.50 5.89 -10.46
C ASP A 67 16.40 5.83 -9.39
N ILE A 68 15.97 7.01 -8.95
CA ILE A 68 14.89 7.20 -7.97
C ILE A 68 13.85 8.16 -8.52
N ALA A 69 12.64 8.08 -7.97
CA ALA A 69 11.62 9.10 -8.19
C ALA A 69 11.62 10.10 -7.03
N VAL A 70 11.61 11.39 -7.35
CA VAL A 70 11.39 12.48 -6.41
C VAL A 70 9.93 12.91 -6.54
N VAL A 71 9.17 12.73 -5.46
CA VAL A 71 7.71 12.86 -5.46
C VAL A 71 7.28 13.96 -4.47
N PRO A 72 6.78 15.11 -4.95
CA PRO A 72 6.39 16.25 -4.09
C PRO A 72 5.31 15.91 -3.06
N MET A 73 4.47 14.91 -3.35
CA MET A 73 3.44 14.47 -2.42
C MET A 73 4.00 13.92 -1.11
N ILE A 74 5.22 13.35 -1.10
CA ILE A 74 5.82 12.75 0.10
C ILE A 74 6.03 13.82 1.18
N ASP A 75 6.38 15.05 0.81
CA ASP A 75 6.55 16.15 1.78
C ASP A 75 5.23 16.57 2.46
N ARG A 76 4.08 16.19 1.88
CA ARG A 76 2.74 16.45 2.41
C ARG A 76 2.20 15.27 3.23
N MET A 77 2.87 14.12 3.19
CA MET A 77 2.52 12.98 4.03
C MET A 77 3.00 13.21 5.47
N ALA A 78 2.12 12.92 6.42
CA ALA A 78 2.48 12.83 7.82
C ALA A 78 1.91 11.54 8.39
N VAL A 79 2.79 10.60 8.74
CA VAL A 79 2.43 9.36 9.43
C VAL A 79 3.08 9.42 10.81
N GLY A 80 2.49 10.20 11.71
CA GLY A 80 3.06 10.55 13.03
C GLY A 80 4.31 11.42 12.99
N ARG A 81 5.04 11.43 11.86
CA ARG A 81 6.22 12.26 11.55
C ARG A 81 6.28 12.51 10.05
N ARG A 82 7.13 13.45 9.64
CA ARG A 82 7.46 13.67 8.22
C ARG A 82 8.05 12.40 7.63
N VAL A 83 7.56 12.03 6.44
CA VAL A 83 8.09 10.93 5.63
C VAL A 83 9.20 11.51 4.74
N ASP A 84 10.35 10.85 4.71
CA ASP A 84 11.47 11.22 3.84
C ASP A 84 11.47 10.38 2.55
N ALA A 85 11.06 9.11 2.64
CA ALA A 85 11.03 8.21 1.49
C ALA A 85 9.93 7.14 1.60
N ILE A 86 9.58 6.58 0.45
CA ILE A 86 8.75 5.38 0.31
C ILE A 86 9.60 4.32 -0.40
N VAL A 87 9.53 3.07 0.06
CA VAL A 87 10.01 1.91 -0.70
C VAL A 87 8.81 1.06 -1.10
N GLY A 88 8.75 0.75 -2.40
CA GLY A 88 7.61 0.07 -3.01
C GLY A 88 7.94 -1.30 -3.58
N TYR A 89 7.07 -1.80 -4.45
CA TYR A 89 7.20 -3.12 -5.08
C TYR A 89 8.60 -3.40 -5.64
N HIS A 90 9.21 -2.46 -6.36
CA HIS A 90 10.52 -2.67 -6.99
C HIS A 90 11.66 -2.88 -5.99
N PHE A 91 11.53 -2.37 -4.76
CA PHE A 91 12.48 -2.69 -3.69
C PHE A 91 12.15 -4.02 -3.02
N LEU A 92 10.87 -4.35 -2.87
CA LEU A 92 10.42 -5.47 -2.05
C LEU A 92 10.32 -6.80 -2.82
N ARG A 93 10.13 -6.77 -4.15
CA ARG A 93 9.73 -7.94 -4.98
C ARG A 93 10.68 -9.15 -4.95
N GLU A 94 11.94 -8.95 -4.57
CA GLU A 94 12.96 -10.00 -4.50
C GLU A 94 13.12 -10.56 -3.09
N ARG A 95 12.23 -10.17 -2.16
CA ARG A 95 12.42 -10.39 -0.73
C ARG A 95 11.19 -10.99 -0.07
N ARG A 96 11.46 -11.66 1.05
CA ARG A 96 10.49 -11.86 2.11
C ARG A 96 10.73 -10.81 3.18
N PHE A 97 9.69 -10.13 3.61
CA PHE A 97 9.78 -9.15 4.69
C PHE A 97 8.60 -9.25 5.62
N ALA A 98 8.76 -8.75 6.84
CA ALA A 98 7.68 -8.61 7.79
C ALA A 98 7.52 -7.16 8.26
N ILE A 99 6.28 -6.75 8.46
CA ILE A 99 5.92 -5.51 9.13
C ILE A 99 5.21 -5.89 10.44
N ASP A 100 5.74 -5.42 11.56
CA ASP A 100 5.08 -5.48 12.85
C ASP A 100 4.68 -4.07 13.27
N HIS A 101 3.37 -3.80 13.22
CA HIS A 101 2.82 -2.50 13.57
C HIS A 101 2.85 -2.20 15.07
N ARG A 102 2.85 -3.22 15.93
CA ARG A 102 2.91 -3.06 17.40
C ARG A 102 4.32 -2.74 17.85
N ALA A 103 5.28 -3.55 17.40
CA ALA A 103 6.70 -3.33 17.66
C ALA A 103 7.27 -2.13 16.86
N ARG A 104 6.56 -1.69 15.81
CA ARG A 104 7.00 -0.67 14.85
C ARG A 104 8.32 -1.04 14.18
N THR A 105 8.45 -2.31 13.81
CA THR A 105 9.64 -2.89 13.20
C THR A 105 9.36 -3.43 11.81
N ILE A 106 10.39 -3.38 10.97
CA ILE A 106 10.40 -4.00 9.66
C ILE A 106 11.58 -4.93 9.60
N ASP A 107 11.32 -6.19 9.27
CA ASP A 107 12.34 -7.22 9.12
C ASP A 107 12.42 -7.61 7.64
N LEU A 108 13.48 -7.18 6.96
CA LEU A 108 13.70 -7.44 5.53
C LEU A 108 14.28 -8.83 5.23
N ALA A 109 14.45 -9.66 6.27
CA ALA A 109 14.92 -11.04 6.18
C ALA A 109 14.03 -12.00 6.99
N ALA A 110 12.75 -11.64 7.15
CA ALA A 110 11.82 -12.41 7.97
C ALA A 110 11.75 -13.88 7.50
N PRO A 111 11.71 -14.86 8.43
CA PRO A 111 11.44 -16.24 8.07
C PRO A 111 10.01 -16.39 7.53
N ALA A 112 9.76 -17.48 6.80
CA ALA A 112 8.40 -17.81 6.37
C ALA A 112 7.62 -18.34 7.58
N GLY A 113 6.31 -18.09 7.58
CA GLY A 113 5.41 -18.77 8.49
C GLY A 113 5.16 -20.23 8.06
N PRO A 114 4.38 -20.99 8.85
CA PRO A 114 4.00 -22.35 8.49
C PRO A 114 3.24 -22.41 7.17
N ASP A 115 3.53 -23.40 6.32
CA ASP A 115 2.87 -23.55 5.00
C ASP A 115 1.34 -23.73 5.13
N ALA A 116 0.87 -24.35 6.20
CA ALA A 116 -0.57 -24.55 6.47
C ALA A 116 -1.34 -23.22 6.70
N GLU A 117 -0.64 -22.16 7.07
CA GLU A 117 -1.20 -20.83 7.32
C GLU A 117 -0.92 -19.86 6.16
N ALA A 118 -0.27 -20.33 5.09
CA ALA A 118 0.12 -19.48 3.98
C ALA A 118 -1.11 -19.03 3.18
N ILE A 119 -1.26 -17.72 3.07
CA ILE A 119 -2.25 -17.07 2.22
C ILE A 119 -1.58 -16.82 0.87
N ARG A 120 -2.14 -17.37 -0.21
CA ARG A 120 -1.67 -17.07 -1.56
C ARG A 120 -2.20 -15.71 -1.98
N PHE A 121 -1.37 -14.94 -2.67
CA PHE A 121 -1.79 -13.71 -3.31
C PHE A 121 -1.45 -13.73 -4.80
N MET A 122 -2.12 -12.89 -5.57
CA MET A 122 -1.81 -12.64 -6.97
C MET A 122 -1.21 -11.24 -7.13
N LEU A 123 -0.44 -11.03 -8.20
CA LEU A 123 -0.05 -9.68 -8.61
C LEU A 123 -0.97 -9.23 -9.74
N ALA A 124 -1.50 -8.01 -9.63
CA ALA A 124 -2.27 -7.44 -10.74
C ALA A 124 -1.40 -7.23 -11.99
N ALA A 125 -2.01 -7.39 -13.17
CA ALA A 125 -1.29 -7.61 -14.42
C ALA A 125 -0.51 -6.39 -14.95
N LYS A 126 -1.07 -5.18 -14.80
CA LYS A 126 -0.43 -3.93 -15.29
C LYS A 126 0.36 -3.21 -14.22
N LYS A 127 -0.10 -3.27 -12.98
CA LYS A 127 0.54 -2.68 -11.80
C LYS A 127 0.61 -3.79 -10.77
N PRO A 128 1.81 -4.20 -10.30
CA PRO A 128 1.99 -5.39 -9.45
C PRO A 128 1.51 -5.19 -8.01
N LEU A 129 0.23 -4.90 -7.84
CA LEU A 129 -0.46 -4.80 -6.56
C LEU A 129 -0.70 -6.20 -6.00
N ILE A 130 -0.51 -6.37 -4.69
CA ILE A 130 -0.81 -7.63 -4.00
C ILE A 130 -2.32 -7.76 -3.87
N LEU A 131 -2.91 -8.76 -4.53
CA LEU A 131 -4.33 -9.05 -4.47
C LEU A 131 -4.60 -10.33 -3.68
N VAL A 132 -5.52 -10.24 -2.72
CA VAL A 132 -6.00 -11.37 -1.92
C VAL A 132 -7.51 -11.49 -1.99
N GLU A 133 -8.01 -12.70 -1.75
CA GLU A 133 -9.43 -12.95 -1.53
C GLU A 133 -9.75 -12.83 -0.04
N ALA A 134 -10.67 -11.94 0.31
CA ALA A 134 -11.11 -11.70 1.68
C ALA A 134 -12.64 -11.80 1.80
N MET A 135 -13.13 -12.04 3.01
CA MET A 135 -14.56 -11.98 3.32
C MET A 135 -14.88 -10.65 4.01
N VAL A 136 -16.02 -10.04 3.67
CA VAL A 136 -16.52 -8.82 4.30
C VAL A 136 -17.96 -9.07 4.76
N ASN A 137 -18.22 -8.87 6.06
CA ASN A 137 -19.49 -9.21 6.72
C ASN A 137 -19.95 -10.65 6.46
N GLY A 138 -19.01 -11.59 6.29
CA GLY A 138 -19.31 -12.99 5.98
C GLY A 138 -19.71 -13.26 4.52
N ALA A 139 -19.77 -12.23 3.68
CA ALA A 139 -19.91 -12.36 2.22
C ALA A 139 -18.53 -12.37 1.54
N GLY A 140 -18.45 -12.94 0.34
CA GLY A 140 -17.22 -12.96 -0.46
C GLY A 140 -17.10 -14.20 -1.35
N PRO A 141 -15.91 -14.44 -1.94
CA PRO A 141 -14.71 -13.62 -1.78
C PRO A 141 -14.83 -12.23 -2.44
N PHE A 142 -14.08 -11.28 -1.88
CA PHE A 142 -13.79 -9.96 -2.45
C PHE A 142 -12.30 -9.87 -2.77
N THR A 143 -11.97 -9.33 -3.94
CA THR A 143 -10.57 -9.13 -4.35
C THR A 143 -10.06 -7.83 -3.77
N LEU A 144 -9.28 -7.89 -2.71
CA LEU A 144 -8.73 -6.70 -2.03
C LEU A 144 -7.24 -6.54 -2.30
N GLU A 145 -6.81 -5.31 -2.54
CA GLU A 145 -5.40 -4.92 -2.53
C GLU A 145 -4.88 -4.86 -1.09
N ILE A 146 -3.70 -5.42 -0.83
CA ILE A 146 -2.96 -5.16 0.40
C ILE A 146 -2.11 -3.90 0.20
N ASP A 147 -2.43 -2.85 0.95
CA ASP A 147 -1.72 -1.57 0.89
C ASP A 147 -1.21 -1.18 2.29
N THR A 148 0.10 -1.38 2.52
CA THR A 148 0.76 -1.00 3.77
C THR A 148 1.00 0.51 3.89
N GLY A 149 0.81 1.27 2.80
CA GLY A 149 0.80 2.74 2.77
C GLY A 149 -0.57 3.33 3.11
N ALA A 150 -1.65 2.55 3.04
CA ALA A 150 -3.00 2.98 3.42
C ALA A 150 -3.24 2.90 4.94
N SER A 151 -3.70 4.01 5.54
CA SER A 151 -4.06 4.03 6.96
C SER A 151 -5.39 3.33 7.28
N GLY A 152 -6.26 3.14 6.29
CA GLY A 152 -7.61 2.62 6.47
C GLY A 152 -8.09 1.80 5.29
N THR A 153 -9.03 0.88 5.55
CA THR A 153 -9.68 0.05 4.53
C THR A 153 -10.68 0.87 3.71
N MET A 154 -10.66 0.67 2.40
CA MET A 154 -11.63 1.23 1.45
C MET A 154 -12.29 0.11 0.64
N LEU A 155 -13.57 0.25 0.34
CA LEU A 155 -14.31 -0.62 -0.58
C LEU A 155 -14.90 0.18 -1.74
N SER A 156 -15.06 -0.47 -2.89
CA SER A 156 -15.89 0.06 -3.97
C SER A 156 -17.36 0.11 -3.52
N ARG A 157 -18.17 0.97 -4.14
CA ARG A 157 -19.62 1.01 -3.85
C ARG A 157 -20.29 -0.33 -4.12
N ALA A 158 -19.91 -1.00 -5.20
CA ALA A 158 -20.44 -2.31 -5.56
C ALA A 158 -20.05 -3.38 -4.52
N ALA A 159 -18.80 -3.38 -4.06
CA ALA A 159 -18.33 -4.29 -3.03
C ALA A 159 -19.04 -4.04 -1.69
N ALA A 160 -19.16 -2.78 -1.27
CA ALA A 160 -19.89 -2.39 -0.06
C ALA A 160 -21.36 -2.84 -0.10
N ALA A 161 -22.04 -2.67 -1.25
CA ALA A 161 -23.41 -3.14 -1.43
C ALA A 161 -23.53 -4.66 -1.34
N ARG A 162 -22.64 -5.40 -2.03
CA ARG A 162 -22.60 -6.87 -2.00
C ARG A 162 -22.26 -7.42 -0.61
N ALA A 163 -21.46 -6.70 0.16
CA ALA A 163 -21.09 -7.00 1.55
C ALA A 163 -22.10 -6.46 2.59
N GLN A 164 -23.17 -5.80 2.16
CA GLN A 164 -24.15 -5.16 3.04
C GLN A 164 -23.52 -4.18 4.06
N VAL A 165 -22.48 -3.46 3.65
CA VAL A 165 -21.85 -2.41 4.47
C VAL A 165 -22.70 -1.16 4.34
N ALA A 166 -23.43 -0.82 5.40
CA ALA A 166 -24.24 0.39 5.45
C ALA A 166 -23.37 1.64 5.58
N ALA A 167 -23.59 2.62 4.71
CA ALA A 167 -23.07 3.97 4.89
C ALA A 167 -23.80 4.62 6.07
N THR A 168 -23.04 5.04 7.08
CA THR A 168 -23.53 5.66 8.31
C THR A 168 -23.14 7.14 8.43
N GLY A 169 -22.33 7.62 7.50
CA GLY A 169 -21.91 9.01 7.40
C GLY A 169 -21.09 9.25 6.13
N ALA A 170 -20.60 10.47 5.98
CA ALA A 170 -19.71 10.88 4.91
C ALA A 170 -18.45 11.51 5.50
N GLY A 171 -17.36 11.50 4.74
CA GLY A 171 -16.09 12.07 5.13
C GLY A 171 -15.18 12.36 3.95
N VAL A 172 -13.95 12.74 4.28
CA VAL A 172 -12.90 13.00 3.29
C VAL A 172 -11.72 12.11 3.59
N GLN A 173 -11.26 11.38 2.58
CA GLN A 173 -10.03 10.60 2.64
C GLN A 173 -8.95 11.29 1.82
N SER A 174 -7.74 11.36 2.38
CA SER A 174 -6.56 11.80 1.66
C SER A 174 -5.87 10.60 1.02
N GLY A 175 -5.60 10.69 -0.28
CA GLY A 175 -4.72 9.77 -1.00
C GLY A 175 -3.64 10.50 -1.76
N ALA A 176 -2.75 9.75 -2.42
CA ALA A 176 -1.63 10.34 -3.17
C ALA A 176 -2.10 11.25 -4.33
N GLY A 177 -3.29 11.01 -4.89
CA GLY A 177 -3.90 11.86 -5.90
C GLY A 177 -4.64 13.09 -5.33
N GLY A 178 -4.77 13.19 -4.01
CA GLY A 178 -5.48 14.27 -3.32
C GLY A 178 -6.68 13.79 -2.50
N LEU A 179 -7.55 14.73 -2.16
CA LEU A 179 -8.73 14.48 -1.32
C LEU A 179 -9.86 13.84 -2.13
N VAL A 180 -10.53 12.84 -1.54
CA VAL A 180 -11.68 12.14 -2.10
C VAL A 180 -12.82 12.19 -1.09
N GLN A 181 -14.03 12.50 -1.58
CA GLN A 181 -15.25 12.36 -0.78
C GLN A 181 -15.61 10.88 -0.69
N VAL A 182 -15.89 10.40 0.51
CA VAL A 182 -16.19 9.00 0.78
C VAL A 182 -17.42 8.90 1.66
N ASP A 183 -18.21 7.85 1.46
CA ASP A 183 -19.12 7.40 2.51
C ASP A 183 -18.34 6.57 3.53
N VAL A 184 -18.85 6.47 4.74
CA VAL A 184 -18.20 5.79 5.85
C VAL A 184 -19.15 4.78 6.46
N GLY A 185 -18.73 3.52 6.53
CA GLY A 185 -19.44 2.43 7.17
C GLY A 185 -18.57 1.68 8.18
N ALA A 186 -19.12 0.61 8.73
CA ALA A 186 -18.41 -0.36 9.55
C ALA A 186 -18.56 -1.76 8.94
N ALA A 187 -17.51 -2.57 9.02
CA ALA A 187 -17.53 -3.92 8.47
C ALA A 187 -16.67 -4.89 9.30
N SER A 188 -17.04 -6.16 9.29
CA SER A 188 -16.17 -7.25 9.74
C SER A 188 -15.40 -7.79 8.53
N VAL A 189 -14.08 -7.63 8.50
CA VAL A 189 -13.22 -8.17 7.43
C VAL A 189 -12.51 -9.42 7.93
N GLU A 190 -12.39 -10.44 7.09
CA GLU A 190 -11.67 -11.67 7.38
C GLU A 190 -10.71 -12.04 6.26
N LEU A 191 -9.47 -12.35 6.64
CA LEU A 191 -8.40 -12.78 5.76
C LEU A 191 -7.53 -13.80 6.50
N GLY A 192 -7.38 -15.00 5.91
CA GLY A 192 -6.55 -16.08 6.45
C GLY A 192 -6.75 -16.37 7.94
N GLY A 193 -8.02 -16.54 8.35
CA GLY A 193 -8.38 -16.85 9.74
C GLY A 193 -8.35 -15.66 10.71
N VAL A 194 -7.82 -14.50 10.31
CA VAL A 194 -7.88 -13.27 11.10
C VAL A 194 -9.15 -12.51 10.75
N ARG A 195 -10.03 -12.30 11.75
CA ARG A 195 -11.25 -11.49 11.64
C ARG A 195 -11.12 -10.20 12.43
N ARG A 196 -11.45 -9.06 11.80
CA ARG A 196 -11.37 -7.72 12.38
C ARG A 196 -12.68 -6.96 12.17
N ALA A 197 -13.24 -6.43 13.25
CA ALA A 197 -14.31 -5.43 13.18
C ALA A 197 -13.70 -4.04 12.96
N LEU A 198 -13.86 -3.49 11.76
CA LEU A 198 -13.40 -2.16 11.38
C LEU A 198 -14.56 -1.17 11.56
N LYS A 199 -14.32 -0.13 12.37
CA LYS A 199 -15.33 0.90 12.67
C LYS A 199 -15.47 1.95 11.58
N PHE A 200 -14.43 2.10 10.76
CA PHE A 200 -14.35 3.09 9.69
C PHE A 200 -13.83 2.41 8.44
N VAL A 201 -14.75 2.09 7.53
CA VAL A 201 -14.47 1.62 6.18
C VAL A 201 -14.94 2.70 5.22
N SER A 202 -14.03 3.21 4.40
CA SER A 202 -14.37 4.19 3.38
C SER A 202 -15.00 3.51 2.17
N ILE A 203 -16.02 4.13 1.60
CA ILE A 203 -16.74 3.61 0.44
C ILE A 203 -16.67 4.67 -0.66
N SER A 204 -16.13 4.29 -1.82
CA SER A 204 -15.87 5.24 -2.91
C SER A 204 -15.85 4.56 -4.29
N ASP A 205 -16.18 5.32 -5.33
CA ASP A 205 -15.99 4.92 -6.73
C ASP A 205 -14.53 5.04 -7.18
N ALA A 206 -13.63 5.54 -6.31
CA ALA A 206 -12.20 5.64 -6.59
C ALA A 206 -11.56 4.28 -6.92
N MET A 207 -12.15 3.15 -6.52
CA MET A 207 -11.62 1.82 -6.81
C MET A 207 -11.73 1.45 -8.29
N ASP A 208 -12.71 1.96 -9.03
CA ASP A 208 -12.93 1.61 -10.43
C ASP A 208 -11.76 2.08 -11.32
N SER A 209 -11.21 3.26 -11.02
CA SER A 209 -10.06 3.80 -11.74
C SER A 209 -8.77 3.06 -11.39
N ILE A 210 -8.58 2.66 -10.12
CA ILE A 210 -7.43 1.86 -9.69
C ILE A 210 -7.46 0.48 -10.36
N GLY A 211 -8.60 -0.21 -10.35
CA GLY A 211 -8.76 -1.50 -11.03
C GLY A 211 -8.48 -1.40 -12.53
N THR A 212 -9.00 -0.37 -13.20
CA THR A 212 -8.73 -0.11 -14.62
C THR A 212 -7.24 0.08 -14.89
N ALA A 213 -6.54 0.86 -14.06
CA ALA A 213 -5.10 1.10 -14.17
C ALA A 213 -4.28 -0.17 -13.88
N ALA A 214 -4.70 -0.98 -12.91
CA ALA A 214 -4.07 -2.26 -12.55
C ALA A 214 -4.37 -3.39 -13.56
N GLY A 215 -5.39 -3.22 -14.41
CA GLY A 215 -5.79 -4.17 -15.44
C GLY A 215 -6.63 -5.34 -14.90
N THR A 216 -7.27 -5.18 -13.74
CA THR A 216 -8.12 -6.18 -13.10
C THR A 216 -9.14 -5.51 -12.18
N SER A 217 -10.27 -6.18 -11.91
CA SER A 217 -11.21 -5.69 -10.91
C SER A 217 -10.59 -5.76 -9.51
N ILE A 218 -10.73 -4.68 -8.74
CA ILE A 218 -10.30 -4.58 -7.35
C ILE A 218 -11.51 -4.08 -6.55
N ASP A 219 -11.99 -4.90 -5.62
CA ASP A 219 -13.15 -4.60 -4.79
C ASP A 219 -12.84 -3.59 -3.67
N GLY A 220 -11.57 -3.41 -3.33
CA GLY A 220 -11.14 -2.47 -2.31
C GLY A 220 -9.67 -2.56 -1.93
N ILE A 221 -9.28 -1.76 -0.95
CA ILE A 221 -7.96 -1.71 -0.33
C ILE A 221 -8.09 -2.15 1.12
N LEU A 222 -7.22 -3.06 1.54
CA LEU A 222 -7.03 -3.47 2.93
C LEU A 222 -5.82 -2.72 3.50
N GLY A 223 -6.07 -1.83 4.45
CA GLY A 223 -5.06 -0.94 5.02
C GLY A 223 -4.51 -1.43 6.36
N THR A 224 -3.67 -0.58 6.95
CA THR A 224 -3.01 -0.83 8.24
C THR A 224 -3.99 -0.89 9.42
N ASP A 225 -5.20 -0.34 9.31
CA ASP A 225 -6.26 -0.54 10.29
C ASP A 225 -6.58 -2.04 10.46
N PHE A 226 -6.60 -2.84 9.39
CA PHE A 226 -6.73 -4.30 9.46
C PHE A 226 -5.45 -4.99 9.96
N PHE A 227 -4.28 -4.61 9.45
CA PHE A 227 -3.02 -5.30 9.79
C PHE A 227 -2.44 -4.92 11.16
N SER A 228 -2.90 -3.84 11.78
CA SER A 228 -2.39 -3.35 13.08
C SER A 228 -2.45 -4.35 14.25
N CYS A 229 -3.20 -5.44 14.13
CA CYS A 229 -3.29 -6.47 15.18
C CYS A 229 -2.22 -7.56 15.08
N CYS A 230 -1.58 -7.71 13.92
CA CYS A 230 -0.75 -8.84 13.58
C CYS A 230 0.55 -8.40 12.90
N ARG A 231 1.51 -9.31 12.90
CA ARG A 231 2.71 -9.20 12.07
C ARG A 231 2.36 -9.74 10.68
N LEU A 232 2.45 -8.87 9.68
CA LEU A 232 2.24 -9.20 8.27
C LEU A 232 3.59 -9.63 7.68
N ILE A 233 3.68 -10.88 7.22
CA ILE A 233 4.86 -11.40 6.50
C ILE A 233 4.49 -11.54 5.04
N VAL A 234 5.22 -10.91 4.12
CA VAL A 234 5.03 -11.00 2.68
C VAL A 234 6.25 -11.66 2.05
N ASP A 235 6.05 -12.76 1.34
CA ASP A 235 7.04 -13.44 0.50
C ASP A 235 6.67 -13.22 -0.98
N TYR A 236 7.27 -12.18 -1.57
CA TYR A 236 7.07 -11.88 -2.99
C TYR A 236 7.55 -12.99 -3.92
N PRO A 237 8.78 -13.54 -3.76
CA PRO A 237 9.26 -14.62 -4.62
C PRO A 237 8.33 -15.83 -4.72
N ASN A 238 7.67 -16.19 -3.61
CA ASN A 238 6.77 -17.34 -3.56
C ASN A 238 5.27 -16.97 -3.63
N GLN A 239 4.93 -15.68 -3.75
CA GLN A 239 3.55 -15.17 -3.77
C GLN A 239 2.69 -15.68 -2.61
N ARG A 240 3.28 -15.64 -1.41
CA ARG A 240 2.64 -16.07 -0.16
C ARG A 240 2.77 -14.99 0.89
N LEU A 241 1.79 -14.92 1.78
CA LEU A 241 1.86 -14.09 2.96
C LEU A 241 1.28 -14.81 4.18
N TRP A 242 1.62 -14.29 5.36
CA TRP A 242 1.15 -14.81 6.64
C TRP A 242 0.73 -13.66 7.54
N LEU A 243 -0.27 -13.92 8.38
CA LEU A 243 -0.70 -13.06 9.46
C LEU A 243 -0.43 -13.80 10.77
N THR A 244 0.60 -13.37 11.50
CA THR A 244 1.01 -14.01 12.76
C THR A 244 0.72 -13.08 13.93
N GLN A 245 0.58 -13.62 15.14
CA GLN A 245 0.55 -12.74 16.32
C GLN A 245 1.86 -11.96 16.37
N GLY A 246 1.78 -10.64 16.58
CA GLY A 246 2.97 -9.82 16.79
C GLY A 246 3.66 -10.24 18.07
N ASP A 247 5.00 -10.16 18.07
CA ASP A 247 5.84 -10.48 19.22
C ASP A 247 5.66 -9.49 20.39
#